data_AF-A0A349Y672-F1
#
_entry.id   AF-A0A349Y672-F1
#
_cell.length_a   1.000
_cell.length_b   1.000
_cell.length_c   1.000
_cell.angle_alpha   90.00
_cell.angle_beta   90.00
_cell.angle_gamma   90.00
#
_symmetry.space_group_name_H-M   'P 1'
#
loop_
_entity.id
_entity.type
_entity.pdbx_description
1 polymer ?
#
loop_
_entity_poly.entity_id
_entity_poly.type
_entity_poly.pdbx_seq_one_letter_code
_entity_poly.pdbx_strand_id
1 'polypeptide(L)' 'VPAAREMTIYRTLQNQIEQAVGRINGRFSRLDWTPVRFFAQALPFEEVVAHYAAAQVMWITPLR' A
#
# COMPACT_ATOMS: atom_id res chain seq x y z
N VAL A 1 -14.74 -17.84 -17.18
CA VAL A 1 -13.95 -18.70 -16.28
C VAL A 1 -14.10 -18.16 -14.86
N PRO A 2 -14.54 -18.94 -13.86
CA PRO A 2 -14.68 -18.41 -12.50
C PRO A 2 -13.29 -18.07 -11.95
N ALA A 3 -13.16 -16.94 -11.27
CA ALA A 3 -11.90 -16.54 -10.67
C ALA A 3 -11.45 -17.62 -9.66
N ALA A 4 -10.20 -18.06 -9.75
CA ALA A 4 -9.61 -18.98 -8.79
C ALA A 4 -9.77 -18.42 -7.36
N ARG A 5 -10.12 -19.27 -6.40
CA ARG A 5 -10.41 -18.89 -5.00
C ARG A 5 -9.27 -18.05 -4.38
N GLU A 6 -8.02 -18.28 -4.78
CA GLU A 6 -6.85 -17.49 -4.39
C GLU A 6 -6.87 -16.05 -4.92
N MET A 7 -7.27 -15.82 -6.18
CA MET A 7 -7.44 -14.46 -6.72
C MET A 7 -8.54 -13.69 -5.99
N THR A 8 -9.59 -14.37 -5.53
CA THR A 8 -10.66 -13.75 -4.75
C THR A 8 -10.15 -13.25 -3.40
N ILE A 9 -9.32 -14.03 -2.70
CA ILE A 9 -8.72 -13.62 -1.42
C ILE A 9 -7.81 -12.42 -1.60
N TYR A 10 -6.98 -12.43 -2.65
CA TYR A 10 -6.08 -11.32 -2.95
C TYR A 10 -6.84 -10.01 -3.19
N ARG A 11 -7.97 -10.09 -3.92
CA ARG A 11 -8.85 -8.95 -4.17
C ARG A 11 -9.53 -8.44 -2.90
N THR A 12 -10.00 -9.32 -2.02
CA THR A 12 -10.59 -8.91 -0.74
C THR A 12 -9.58 -8.19 0.13
N LEU A 13 -8.35 -8.72 0.23
CA LEU A 13 -7.29 -8.10 1.02
C LEU A 13 -6.88 -6.74 0.43
N GLN A 14 -6.71 -6.66 -0.89
CA GLN A 14 -6.43 -5.40 -1.58
C GLN A 14 -7.48 -4.34 -1.25
N ASN A 15 -8.78 -4.69 -1.31
CA ASN A 15 -9.86 -3.77 -0.97
C ASN A 15 -9.78 -3.31 0.50
N GLN A 16 -9.43 -4.20 1.43
CA GLN A 16 -9.27 -3.85 2.84
C GLN A 16 -8.12 -2.86 3.05
N ILE A 17 -7.01 -3.05 2.34
CA ILE A 17 -5.86 -2.13 2.38
C ILE A 17 -6.27 -0.76 1.84
N GLU A 18 -6.91 -0.70 0.67
CA GLU A 18 -7.36 0.56 0.06
C GLU A 18 -8.35 1.32 0.95
N GLN A 19 -9.29 0.61 1.59
CA GLN A 19 -10.20 1.22 2.57
C GLN A 19 -9.47 1.77 3.81
N ALA A 20 -8.46 1.06 4.30
CA ALA A 20 -7.67 1.52 5.44
C ALA A 20 -6.87 2.79 5.09
N VAL A 21 -6.21 2.79 3.93
CA VAL A 21 -5.49 3.96 3.39
C VAL A 21 -6.44 5.14 3.24
N GLY A 22 -7.60 4.93 2.61
CA GLY A 22 -8.61 5.97 2.40
C GLY A 22 -9.13 6.56 3.71
N ARG A 23 -9.40 5.72 4.71
CA ARG A 23 -9.82 6.16 6.06
C ARG A 23 -8.74 6.97 6.78
N ILE A 24 -7.48 6.57 6.68
CA ILE A 24 -6.35 7.31 7.30
C ILE A 24 -6.18 8.65 6.60
N ASN A 25 -6.06 8.66 5.28
CA ASN A 25 -5.89 9.89 4.51
C ASN A 25 -7.08 10.84 4.68
N GLY A 26 -8.32 10.33 4.62
CA GLY A 26 -9.52 11.16 4.82
C GLY A 26 -9.59 11.83 6.20
N ARG A 27 -8.99 11.22 7.22
CA ARG A 27 -8.96 11.78 8.59
C ARG A 27 -7.80 12.76 8.82
N PHE A 28 -6.65 12.55 8.18
CA PHE A 28 -5.41 13.21 8.56
C PHE A 28 -4.75 14.05 7.45
N SER A 29 -5.20 13.92 6.19
CA SER A 29 -4.68 14.73 5.09
C SER A 29 -4.90 16.23 5.32
N ARG A 30 -3.97 17.02 4.82
CA ARG A 30 -4.04 18.48 4.70
C ARG A 30 -3.94 18.86 3.23
N LEU A 31 -4.19 20.13 2.90
CA LEU A 31 -4.16 20.61 1.52
C LEU A 31 -2.82 20.30 0.81
N ASP A 32 -1.72 20.31 1.55
CA ASP A 32 -0.35 20.16 1.09
C ASP A 32 0.29 18.81 1.47
N TRP A 33 -0.44 17.93 2.16
CA TRP A 33 0.15 16.72 2.72
C TRP A 33 -0.83 15.54 2.74
N THR A 34 -0.36 14.41 2.19
CA THR A 34 -1.04 13.11 2.28
C THR A 34 -0.21 12.16 3.16
N PRO A 35 -0.75 11.67 4.28
CA PRO A 35 0.02 10.92 5.27
C PRO A 35 0.40 9.51 4.79
N VAL A 36 -0.46 8.84 4.01
CA VAL A 36 -0.16 7.51 3.47
C VAL A 36 -0.20 7.54 1.95
N ARG A 37 0.97 7.38 1.32
CA ARG A 37 1.08 7.09 -0.12
C ARG A 37 1.13 5.58 -0.32
N PHE A 38 0.15 5.04 -1.04
CA PHE A 38 0.03 3.61 -1.33
C PHE A 38 0.16 3.36 -2.84
N PHE A 39 0.98 2.38 -3.21
CA PHE A 39 1.20 1.97 -4.59
C PHE A 39 0.64 0.56 -4.76
N ALA A 40 -0.47 0.42 -5.50
CA ALA A 40 -1.12 -0.87 -5.75
C ALA A 40 -0.42 -1.71 -6.84
N GLN A 41 0.53 -1.11 -7.56
CA GLN A 41 1.27 -1.72 -8.64
C GLN A 41 2.75 -1.81 -8.26
N ALA A 42 3.46 -2.75 -8.91
CA ALA A 42 4.90 -2.88 -8.73
C ALA A 42 5.62 -1.59 -9.15
N LEU A 43 6.60 -1.20 -8.36
CA LEU A 43 7.52 -0.11 -8.69
C LEU A 43 8.76 -0.71 -9.40
N PRO A 44 9.36 0.02 -10.36
CA PRO A 44 10.67 -0.33 -10.89
C PRO A 44 11.71 -0.47 -9.78
N PHE A 45 12.69 -1.37 -9.98
CA PHE A 45 13.72 -1.65 -8.97
C PHE A 45 14.44 -0.39 -8.47
N GLU A 46 14.84 0.49 -9.40
CA GLU A 46 15.51 1.76 -9.09
C GLU A 46 14.66 2.67 -8.18
N GLU A 47 13.33 2.71 -8.38
CA GLU A 47 12.43 3.50 -7.55
C GLU A 47 12.32 2.92 -6.13
N VAL A 48 12.30 1.59 -6.00
CA VAL A 48 12.31 0.92 -4.70
C VAL A 48 13.59 1.27 -3.92
N VAL A 49 14.75 1.21 -4.59
CA VAL A 49 16.04 1.58 -3.99
C VAL A 49 16.05 3.05 -3.56
N ALA A 50 15.53 3.94 -4.40
CA ALA A 50 15.40 5.37 -4.06
C ALA A 50 14.51 5.60 -2.83
N HIS A 51 13.38 4.89 -2.73
CA HIS A 51 12.52 4.94 -1.55
C HIS A 51 13.21 4.42 -0.29
N TYR A 52 14.01 3.36 -0.40
CA TYR A 52 14.79 2.84 0.73
C TYR A 52 15.83 3.85 1.21
N ALA A 53 16.53 4.52 0.29
CA ALA A 53 17.51 5.54 0.64
C ALA A 53 16.87 6.79 1.26
N ALA A 54 15.66 7.17 0.81
CA ALA A 54 14.93 8.33 1.33
C ALA A 54 14.23 8.07 2.67
N ALA A 55 13.93 6.81 3.00
CA ALA A 55 13.21 6.45 4.21
C ALA A 55 14.11 6.54 5.46
N GLN A 56 13.60 7.18 6.51
CA GLN A 56 14.26 7.21 7.81
C GLN A 56 14.02 5.91 8.60
N VAL A 57 12.88 5.26 8.35
CA VAL A 57 12.45 4.04 9.03
C VAL A 57 11.88 3.08 8.00
N MET A 58 12.29 1.82 8.07
CA MET A 58 11.75 0.73 7.27
C MET A 58 10.84 -0.14 8.15
N TRP A 59 9.55 -0.15 7.84
CA TRP A 59 8.54 -0.95 8.56
C TRP A 59 8.25 -2.24 7.79
N ILE A 60 8.79 -3.36 8.27
CA ILE A 60 8.57 -4.70 7.68
C ILE A 60 7.99 -5.60 8.76
N THR A 61 6.68 -5.87 8.70
CA THR A 61 5.97 -6.69 9.71
C THR A 61 5.16 -7.79 9.05
N PRO A 62 5.81 -8.83 8.51
CA PRO A 62 5.12 -9.99 7.97
C PRO A 62 4.45 -10.76 9.12
N LEU A 63 3.33 -11.43 8.84
CA LEU A 63 2.68 -12.28 9.82
C LEU A 63 3.35 -13.65 9.95
N ARG A 64 4.01 -14.11 8.87
CA ARG A 64 4.75 -15.38 8.73
C ARG A 64 5.79 -15.24 7.64
#